data_AF-A0A382M8E5-F1
#
_entry.id   AF-A0A382M8E5-F1
#
_cell.length_a   1.000
_cell.length_b   1.000
_cell.length_c   1.000
_cell.angle_alpha   90.00
_cell.angle_beta   90.00
_cell.angle_gamma   90.00
#
_symmetry.space_group_name_H-M   'P 1'
#
loop_
_entity.id
_entity.type
_entity.pdbx_description
1 polymer ?
#
loop_
_entity_poly.entity_id
_entity_poly.type
_entity_poly.pdbx_seq_one_letter_code
_entity_poly.pdbx_strand_id
1 'polypeptide(L)'
;VAVSQDQIFVGTRPLGMGGAFIAVADDGNTITWNPAGLPRLRRKEFTSSYADLYAMNITHSYAGVVWPFGDRIAIGVDWSNIGFDDQELNYSENKLNFSLGYQPFKMLSLGGTFKYLSRDMGLDGTSY
;
A
#
# COMPACT_ATOMS: atom_id res chain seq x y z
N VAL A 1 9.61 22.86 0.65
CA VAL A 1 8.86 21.94 1.53
C VAL A 1 8.91 20.58 0.88
N ALA A 2 9.78 19.68 1.36
CA ALA A 2 9.83 18.32 0.84
C ALA A 2 8.57 17.59 1.32
N VAL A 3 7.66 17.29 0.41
CA VAL A 3 6.51 16.43 0.73
C VAL A 3 7.08 15.05 0.99
N SER A 4 7.06 14.62 2.24
CA SER A 4 7.44 13.26 2.62
C SER A 4 6.57 12.28 1.82
N GLN A 5 7.19 11.53 0.91
CA GLN A 5 6.56 10.57 -0.03
C GLN A 5 5.81 9.41 0.67
N ASP A 6 5.84 9.38 2.01
CA ASP A 6 5.07 8.48 2.87
C ASP A 6 3.56 8.81 2.88
N GLN A 7 3.12 9.91 2.25
CA GLN A 7 1.71 10.35 2.22
C GLN A 7 1.00 10.17 0.86
N ILE A 8 1.49 9.29 -0.02
CA ILE A 8 0.70 8.91 -1.19
C ILE A 8 -0.32 7.87 -0.72
N PHE A 9 -1.58 8.31 -0.60
CA PHE A 9 -2.67 7.47 -0.15
C PHE A 9 -2.91 6.33 -1.14
N VAL A 10 -2.81 5.09 -0.64
CA VAL A 10 -2.93 3.90 -1.46
C VAL A 10 -4.40 3.49 -1.59
N GLY A 11 -4.84 3.49 -2.85
CA GLY A 11 -6.12 2.99 -3.35
C GLY A 11 -7.28 4.00 -3.33
N THR A 12 -8.22 3.78 -4.25
CA THR A 12 -9.26 4.75 -4.65
C THR A 12 -10.31 5.00 -3.56
N ARG A 13 -10.65 3.98 -2.77
CA ARG A 13 -11.63 4.10 -1.66
C ARG A 13 -11.15 4.95 -0.50
N PRO A 14 -9.97 4.67 0.09
CA PRO A 14 -9.43 5.52 1.15
C PRO A 14 -9.18 6.97 0.71
N LEU A 15 -8.76 7.16 -0.56
CA LEU A 15 -8.66 8.48 -1.19
C LEU A 15 -10.00 9.22 -1.22
N GLY A 16 -11.08 8.56 -1.66
CA GLY A 16 -12.43 9.14 -1.66
C GLY A 16 -12.99 9.44 -0.27
N MET A 17 -12.47 8.78 0.78
CA MET A 17 -12.85 9.00 2.18
C MET A 17 -12.00 10.08 2.89
N GLY A 18 -11.13 10.79 2.17
CA GLY A 18 -10.25 11.81 2.76
C GLY A 18 -9.29 11.26 3.82
N GLY A 19 -8.96 9.96 3.73
CA GLY A 19 -8.09 9.27 4.69
C GLY A 19 -8.78 8.73 5.96
N ALA A 20 -10.11 8.79 6.07
CA ALA A 20 -10.87 8.23 7.19
C ALA A 20 -11.03 6.68 7.17
N PHE A 21 -10.19 5.96 6.41
CA PHE A 21 -10.33 4.51 6.19
C PHE A 21 -9.87 3.65 7.38
N ILE A 22 -9.09 4.21 8.29
CA ILE A 22 -8.53 3.49 9.46
C ILE A 22 -9.63 2.86 10.34
N ALA A 23 -10.81 3.50 10.43
CA ALA A 23 -11.95 3.03 11.23
C ALA A 23 -12.82 1.99 10.51
N VAL A 24 -12.77 1.94 9.17
CA VAL A 24 -13.62 1.11 8.31
C VAL A 24 -12.75 0.20 7.44
N ALA A 25 -11.62 -0.28 7.97
CA ALA A 25 -10.71 -1.12 7.22
C ALA A 25 -11.36 -2.49 6.95
N ASP A 26 -12.10 -2.59 5.83
CA ASP A 26 -13.00 -3.69 5.48
C ASP A 26 -12.71 -4.33 4.12
N ASP A 27 -11.70 -3.83 3.40
CA ASP A 27 -11.27 -4.35 2.09
C ASP A 27 -9.75 -4.56 1.99
N GLY A 28 -9.26 -4.99 0.82
CA GLY A 28 -7.85 -5.24 0.54
C GLY A 28 -6.88 -4.09 0.83
N ASN A 29 -7.36 -2.84 0.99
CA ASN A 29 -6.52 -1.69 1.35
C ASN A 29 -6.16 -1.68 2.84
N THR A 30 -6.82 -2.51 3.64
CA THR A 30 -6.57 -2.71 5.08
C THR A 30 -5.11 -3.07 5.38
N ILE A 31 -4.41 -3.73 4.46
CA ILE A 31 -2.98 -4.11 4.56
C ILE A 31 -2.10 -2.88 4.85
N THR A 32 -2.33 -1.80 4.11
CA THR A 32 -1.54 -0.56 4.17
C THR A 32 -2.07 0.42 5.22
N TRP A 33 -3.39 0.42 5.47
CA TRP A 33 -4.04 1.39 6.35
C TRP A 33 -4.18 0.93 7.81
N ASN A 34 -4.66 -0.29 8.05
CA ASN A 34 -4.87 -0.82 9.40
C ASN A 34 -4.95 -2.37 9.41
N PRO A 35 -3.83 -3.09 9.56
CA PRO A 35 -3.80 -4.56 9.48
C PRO A 35 -4.65 -5.26 10.57
N ALA A 36 -5.07 -4.55 11.63
CA ALA A 36 -5.98 -5.10 12.63
C ALA A 36 -7.39 -5.36 12.06
N GLY A 37 -7.74 -4.78 10.90
CA GLY A 37 -8.96 -5.08 10.16
C GLY A 37 -8.92 -6.39 9.38
N LEU A 38 -7.73 -6.95 9.10
CA LEU A 38 -7.58 -8.13 8.23
C LEU A 38 -8.41 -9.34 8.67
N PRO A 39 -8.53 -9.69 9.96
CA PRO A 39 -9.35 -10.83 10.39
C PRO A 39 -10.85 -10.64 10.16
N ARG A 40 -11.31 -9.39 9.98
CA ARG A 40 -12.70 -9.09 9.62
C ARG A 40 -13.00 -9.43 8.16
N LEU A 41 -11.99 -9.50 7.30
CA LEU A 41 -12.13 -10.00 5.95
C LEU A 41 -12.33 -11.51 5.97
N ARG A 42 -13.59 -11.95 5.88
CA ARG A 42 -13.94 -13.38 5.88
C ARG A 42 -13.69 -14.06 4.53
N ARG A 43 -13.17 -13.33 3.54
CA ARG A 43 -12.97 -13.79 2.16
C ARG A 43 -11.59 -13.41 1.68
N LYS A 44 -11.05 -14.20 0.74
CA LYS A 44 -9.84 -13.83 0.01
C LYS A 44 -10.17 -12.64 -0.87
N GLU A 45 -9.41 -11.56 -0.74
CA GLU A 45 -9.60 -10.37 -1.55
C GLU A 45 -8.33 -10.04 -2.32
N PHE A 46 -8.52 -9.62 -3.56
CA PHE A 46 -7.46 -9.12 -4.42
C PHE A 46 -7.85 -7.71 -4.85
N THR A 47 -6.90 -6.79 -4.73
CA THR A 47 -7.08 -5.39 -5.11
C THR A 47 -5.92 -4.99 -6.00
N SER A 48 -6.21 -4.28 -7.08
CA SER A 48 -5.21 -3.66 -7.94
C SER A 48 -5.68 -2.26 -8.30
N SER A 49 -4.75 -1.32 -8.35
CA SER A 49 -5.01 0.07 -8.66
C SER A 49 -3.86 0.62 -9.49
N TYR A 50 -4.20 1.37 -10.53
CA TYR A 50 -3.25 2.10 -11.35
C TYR A 50 -3.72 3.55 -11.43
N ALA A 51 -2.82 4.50 -11.20
CA ALA A 51 -3.11 5.92 -11.28
C ALA A 51 -1.95 6.66 -11.95
N ASP A 52 -2.28 7.59 -12.83
CA ASP A 52 -1.35 8.61 -13.32
C ASP A 52 -1.51 9.84 -12.44
N LEU A 53 -0.46 10.15 -11.66
CA LEU A 53 -0.48 11.28 -10.75
C LEU A 53 -0.11 12.57 -11.50
N TYR A 54 -1.03 13.53 -11.44
CA TYR A 54 -0.87 14.91 -11.88
C TYR A 54 -0.68 15.13 -13.39
N ALA A 55 -0.91 14.11 -14.25
CA ALA A 55 -0.68 14.19 -15.69
C ALA A 55 0.76 14.61 -16.05
N MET A 56 1.70 14.36 -15.13
CA MET A 56 3.14 14.62 -15.28
C MET A 56 3.92 13.32 -15.53
N ASN A 57 3.27 12.29 -16.07
CA ASN A 57 3.88 10.99 -16.37
C ASN A 57 4.37 10.22 -15.11
N ILE A 58 3.82 10.54 -13.92
CA ILE A 58 4.15 9.85 -12.68
C ILE A 58 3.21 8.66 -12.52
N THR A 59 3.71 7.46 -12.79
CA THR A 59 2.89 6.25 -12.73
C THR A 59 2.92 5.65 -11.32
N HIS A 60 1.73 5.37 -10.77
CA HIS A 60 1.57 4.70 -9.49
C HIS A 60 0.77 3.41 -9.67
N SER A 61 1.46 2.29 -9.53
CA SER A 61 0.88 0.95 -9.57
C SER A 61 0.79 0.38 -8.16
N TYR A 62 -0.34 -0.21 -7.81
CA TYR A 62 -0.56 -0.88 -6.55
C TYR A 62 -1.28 -2.21 -6.78
N ALA A 63 -0.84 -3.25 -6.10
CA ALA A 63 -1.51 -4.53 -6.05
C ALA A 63 -1.42 -5.10 -4.63
N GLY A 64 -2.52 -5.64 -4.12
CA GLY A 64 -2.61 -6.22 -2.79
C GLY A 64 -3.48 -7.46 -2.78
N VAL A 65 -3.12 -8.42 -1.94
CA VAL A 65 -3.88 -9.65 -1.74
C VAL A 65 -3.99 -9.96 -0.25
N VAL A 66 -5.20 -10.32 0.18
CA VAL A 66 -5.51 -10.73 1.56
C VAL A 66 -5.91 -12.19 1.57
N TRP A 67 -5.29 -12.95 2.45
CA TRP A 67 -5.63 -14.34 2.74
C TRP A 67 -6.04 -14.51 4.21
N PRO A 68 -7.35 -14.69 4.48
CA PRO A 68 -7.80 -15.06 5.81
C PRO A 68 -7.61 -16.56 6.07
N PHE A 69 -7.08 -16.88 7.26
CA PHE A 69 -6.95 -18.23 7.80
C PHE A 69 -7.96 -18.40 8.94
N GLY A 70 -9.21 -18.67 8.56
CA GLY A 70 -10.33 -18.79 9.49
C GLY A 70 -10.89 -17.45 9.97
N ASP A 71 -11.56 -17.43 11.12
CA ASP A 71 -12.21 -16.22 11.66
C ASP A 71 -11.30 -15.38 12.58
N ARG A 72 -10.02 -15.77 12.77
CA ARG A 72 -9.13 -15.17 13.79
C ARG A 72 -7.80 -14.67 13.26
N ILE A 73 -7.27 -15.23 12.18
CA ILE A 73 -5.97 -14.84 11.63
C ILE A 73 -6.17 -14.49 10.17
N ALA A 74 -5.52 -13.43 9.72
CA ALA A 74 -5.44 -13.10 8.31
C ALA A 74 -4.07 -12.52 8.00
N ILE A 75 -3.55 -12.81 6.81
CA ILE A 75 -2.34 -12.17 6.30
C ILE A 75 -2.71 -11.36 5.07
N GLY A 76 -1.92 -10.34 4.78
CA GLY A 76 -2.04 -9.59 3.54
C GLY A 76 -0.67 -9.19 3.04
N VAL A 77 -0.49 -9.25 1.74
CA VAL A 77 0.72 -8.77 1.07
C VAL A 77 0.30 -7.71 0.08
N ASP A 78 0.99 -6.58 0.09
CA ASP A 78 0.83 -5.56 -0.93
C ASP A 78 2.17 -5.14 -1.55
N TRP A 79 2.08 -4.73 -2.80
CA TRP A 79 3.17 -4.16 -3.57
C TRP A 79 2.68 -2.84 -4.16
N SER A 80 3.47 -1.79 -4.01
CA SER A 80 3.31 -0.54 -4.73
C SER A 80 4.60 -0.18 -5.45
N ASN A 81 4.45 0.28 -6.68
CA ASN A 81 5.52 0.87 -7.45
C ASN A 81 5.14 2.29 -7.85
N ILE A 82 6.10 3.19 -7.69
CA ILE A 82 6.00 4.57 -8.15
C ILE A 82 7.18 4.81 -9.07
N GLY A 83 6.89 5.01 -10.35
CA GLY A 83 7.87 5.32 -11.37
C GLY A 83 7.69 6.74 -11.87
N PHE A 84 8.79 7.48 -11.95
CA PHE A 84 8.88 8.74 -12.68
C PHE A 84 9.89 8.57 -13.80
N ASP A 85 9.44 8.77 -15.02
CA ASP A 85 10.25 8.69 -16.23
C ASP A 85 10.27 10.07 -16.90
N ASP A 86 11.41 10.75 -16.78
CA ASP A 86 11.73 11.98 -17.48
C ASP A 86 13.10 11.86 -18.13
N GLN A 87 13.34 12.62 -19.19
CA GLN A 87 14.43 12.45 -20.16
C GLN A 87 15.85 12.56 -19.56
N GLU A 88 15.98 13.01 -18.30
CA GLU A 88 17.24 13.15 -17.55
C GLU A 88 17.28 12.41 -16.20
N LEU A 89 16.14 11.90 -15.69
CA LEU A 89 16.05 11.29 -14.35
C LEU A 89 15.11 10.09 -14.35
N ASN A 90 15.67 8.90 -14.10
CA ASN A 90 14.89 7.69 -13.87
C ASN A 90 14.78 7.44 -12.36
N TYR A 91 13.57 7.59 -11.83
CA TYR A 91 13.26 7.36 -10.43
C TYR A 91 12.23 6.26 -10.29
N SER A 92 12.61 5.14 -9.65
CA SER A 92 11.70 4.04 -9.36
C SER A 92 11.77 3.67 -7.88
N GLU A 93 10.61 3.72 -7.23
CA GLU A 93 10.44 3.32 -5.84
C GLU A 93 9.51 2.11 -5.77
N ASN A 94 10.03 1.01 -5.24
CA ASN A 94 9.30 -0.23 -5.02
C ASN A 94 9.07 -0.42 -3.52
N LYS A 95 7.81 -0.57 -3.15
CA LYS A 95 7.35 -0.85 -1.77
C LYS A 95 6.68 -2.21 -1.74
N LEU A 96 7.11 -3.04 -0.80
CA LEU A 96 6.48 -4.31 -0.48
C LEU A 96 6.07 -4.28 0.99
N ASN A 97 4.80 -4.52 1.28
CA ASN A 97 4.30 -4.63 2.64
C ASN A 97 3.80 -6.05 2.90
N PHE A 98 4.14 -6.58 4.06
CA PHE A 98 3.60 -7.82 4.60
C PHE A 98 2.86 -7.51 5.88
N SER A 99 1.61 -7.92 5.98
CA SER A 99 0.74 -7.63 7.12
C SER A 99 0.17 -8.90 7.72
N LEU A 100 0.00 -8.89 9.04
CA LEU A 100 -0.61 -9.95 9.82
C LEU A 100 -1.66 -9.32 10.74
N GLY A 101 -2.88 -9.82 10.67
CA GLY A 101 -3.95 -9.51 11.60
C GLY A 101 -4.30 -10.72 12.47
N TYR A 102 -4.52 -10.47 13.75
CA TYR A 102 -4.96 -11.46 14.74
C TYR A 102 -6.12 -10.90 15.58
N GLN A 103 -7.23 -11.64 15.64
CA GLN A 103 -8.43 -11.29 16.39
C GLN A 103 -8.69 -12.32 17.50
N PRO A 104 -8.17 -12.09 18.72
CA PRO A 104 -8.39 -12.99 19.86
C PRO A 104 -9.82 -12.93 20.42
N PHE A 105 -10.48 -11.76 20.36
CA PHE A 105 -11.84 -11.56 20.87
C PHE A 105 -12.75 -10.96 19.78
N LYS A 106 -14.07 -11.17 19.87
CA LYS A 106 -15.03 -10.61 18.90
C LYS A 106 -15.00 -9.08 18.82
N MET A 107 -14.49 -8.41 19.85
CA MET A 107 -14.44 -6.95 19.98
C MET A 107 -13.03 -6.35 19.82
N LEU A 108 -11.97 -7.16 19.93
CA LEU A 108 -10.58 -6.70 19.87
C LEU A 108 -9.80 -7.46 18.80
N SER A 109 -9.15 -6.70 17.92
CA SER A 109 -8.21 -7.19 16.94
C SER A 109 -6.88 -6.43 17.04
N LEU A 110 -5.82 -7.11 16.68
CA LEU A 110 -4.45 -6.62 16.63
C LEU A 110 -3.92 -6.87 15.23
N GLY A 111 -3.03 -6.01 14.76
CA GLY A 111 -2.34 -6.24 13.51
C GLY A 111 -0.99 -5.56 13.48
N GLY A 112 -0.09 -6.12 12.70
CA GLY A 112 1.22 -5.56 12.42
C GLY A 112 1.51 -5.60 10.94
N THR A 113 2.22 -4.59 10.45
CA THR A 113 2.70 -4.52 9.07
C THR A 113 4.20 -4.34 9.07
N PHE A 114 4.87 -5.15 8.26
CA PHE A 114 6.27 -5.03 7.91
C PHE A 114 6.39 -4.38 6.54
N LYS A 115 7.13 -3.28 6.44
CA LYS A 115 7.34 -2.52 5.21
C LYS A 115 8.77 -2.73 4.73
N TYR A 116 8.93 -3.13 3.47
CA TYR A 116 10.20 -3.19 2.76
C TYR A 116 10.18 -2.18 1.62
N LEU A 117 11.18 -1.29 1.61
CA LEU A 117 11.30 -0.20 0.64
C LEU A 117 12.62 -0.38 -0.11
N SER A 118 12.55 -0.51 -1.43
CA SER A 118 13.70 -0.46 -2.34
C SER A 118 13.55 0.76 -3.23
N ARG A 119 14.58 1.59 -3.30
CA ARG A 119 14.58 2.85 -4.05
C ARG A 119 15.83 2.88 -4.90
N ASP A 120 15.63 2.83 -6.22
CA ASP A 120 16.70 2.92 -7.19
C ASP A 120 16.63 4.30 -7.83
N MET A 121 17.75 5.03 -7.78
CA MET A 121 17.90 6.36 -8.37
C MET A 121 19.07 6.30 -9.34
N GLY A 122 18.78 6.33 -10.64
CA GLY A 122 19.78 6.47 -11.70
C GLY A 122 19.94 7.94 -12.07
N LEU A 123 21.12 8.50 -11.81
CA LEU A 123 21.54 9.78 -12.39
C LEU A 123 22.45 9.45 -13.57
N ASP A 124 21.96 9.62 -14.80
CA ASP A 124 22.85 9.71 -15.96
C ASP A 124 23.25 11.18 -16.13
N GLY A 125 24.31 11.54 -15.43
CA GLY A 125 24.85 12.90 -15.39
C GLY A 125 26.36 12.82 -15.57
N THR A 126 26.77 12.80 -16.85
CA THR A 126 28.09 13.21 -17.37
C THR A 126 29.08 13.72 -16.32
N SER A 127 30.15 12.97 -16.09
CA SER A 127 31.35 13.47 -15.42
C SER A 127 32.52 13.45 -16.39
N TYR A 128 32.80 14.66 -16.90
CA TYR A 128 33.94 15.15 -17.72
C TYR A 128 33.96 14.85 -19.22
#